data_AF-A0A6G2V817-F1
#
_entry.id   AF-A0A6G2V817-F1
#
_cell.length_a   1.000
_cell.length_b   1.000
_cell.length_c   1.000
_cell.angle_alpha   90.00
_cell.angle_beta   90.00
_cell.angle_gamma   90.00
#
_symmetry.space_group_name_H-M   'P 1'
#
loop_
_entity.id
_entity.type
_entity.pdbx_description
1 polymer ?
#
loop_
_entity_poly.entity_id
_entity_poly.type
_entity_poly.pdbx_seq_one_letter_code
_entity_poly.pdbx_strand_id
1 'polypeptide(L)'
;SAKFDLEFLLRSDDSRGLHGVVVFAEDVFDRATVERMVTVLGGVLRQAVDDPEAHIGDVEVLSAAERGLILGLWAGTTADIAET
;
A
#
# COMPACT_ATOMS: atom_id res chain seq x y z
N SER A 1 -24.43 6.23 0.38
CA SER A 1 -24.34 4.76 0.45
C SER A 1 -23.37 4.29 -0.62
N ALA A 2 -22.33 3.57 -0.26
CA ALA A 2 -21.39 2.98 -1.21
C ALA A 2 -22.07 1.81 -1.94
N LYS A 3 -21.74 1.62 -3.23
CA LYS A 3 -22.28 0.51 -4.02
C LYS A 3 -21.42 -0.74 -3.94
N PHE A 4 -20.13 -0.54 -3.70
CA PHE A 4 -19.11 -1.55 -3.45
C PHE A 4 -18.41 -1.23 -2.14
N ASP A 5 -17.77 -2.22 -1.52
CA ASP A 5 -17.05 -2.03 -0.25
C ASP A 5 -15.90 -1.02 -0.39
N LEU A 6 -15.22 -1.02 -1.54
CA LEU A 6 -14.16 -0.08 -1.90
C LEU A 6 -14.13 0.11 -3.42
N GLU A 7 -14.15 1.36 -3.88
CA GLU A 7 -14.14 1.73 -5.30
C GLU A 7 -13.15 2.87 -5.56
N PHE A 8 -12.23 2.66 -6.50
CA PHE A 8 -11.29 3.68 -6.98
C PHE A 8 -11.78 4.25 -8.31
N LEU A 9 -12.12 5.54 -8.31
CA LEU A 9 -12.55 6.27 -9.50
C LEU A 9 -11.38 7.12 -9.98
N LEU A 10 -10.60 6.61 -10.93
CA LEU A 10 -9.39 7.27 -11.44
C LEU A 10 -9.63 7.89 -12.82
N ARG A 11 -9.11 9.09 -13.03
CA ARG A 11 -9.21 9.88 -14.26
C ARG A 11 -7.87 10.57 -14.53
N SER A 12 -7.38 10.46 -15.76
CA SER A 12 -6.28 11.30 -16.22
C SER A 12 -6.80 12.67 -16.66
N ASP A 13 -6.03 13.72 -16.40
CA ASP A 13 -6.25 15.04 -17.00
C ASP A 13 -5.41 15.25 -18.27
N ASP A 14 -5.63 16.39 -18.94
CA ASP A 14 -4.90 16.76 -20.16
C ASP A 14 -3.40 16.99 -19.92
N SER A 15 -2.98 17.22 -18.67
CA SER A 15 -1.59 17.33 -18.27
C SER A 15 -0.92 15.99 -17.98
N ARG A 16 -1.63 14.87 -18.22
CA ARG A 16 -1.22 13.49 -17.90
C ARG A 16 -1.07 13.23 -16.40
N GLY A 17 -1.67 14.07 -15.57
CA GLY A 17 -1.83 13.82 -14.13
C GLY A 17 -2.93 12.79 -13.91
N LEU A 18 -2.70 11.83 -13.01
CA LEU A 18 -3.72 10.87 -12.58
C LEU A 18 -4.39 11.39 -11.30
N HIS A 19 -5.68 11.65 -11.38
CA HIS A 19 -6.51 12.10 -10.26
C HIS A 19 -7.55 11.04 -9.93
N GLY A 20 -8.09 11.07 -8.72
CA GLY A 20 -9.18 10.18 -8.41
C GLY A 20 -9.87 10.46 -7.09
N VAL A 21 -10.95 9.73 -6.89
CA VAL A 21 -11.72 9.70 -5.65
C VAL A 21 -11.87 8.24 -5.24
N VAL A 22 -11.76 7.98 -3.94
CA VAL A 22 -12.05 6.67 -3.37
C VAL A 22 -13.36 6.74 -2.60
N VAL A 23 -14.28 5.84 -2.93
CA VAL A 23 -15.55 5.66 -2.23
C VAL A 23 -15.49 4.33 -1.50
N PHE A 24 -15.85 4.32 -0.22
CA PHE A 24 -15.77 3.13 0.61
C PHE A 24 -16.96 3.02 1.56
N ALA A 25 -17.23 1.78 1.98
CA ALA A 25 -18.24 1.47 2.97
C ALA A 25 -17.67 1.66 4.39
N GLU A 26 -18.21 2.62 5.15
CA GLU A 26 -17.70 3.00 6.49
C GLU A 26 -17.92 1.92 7.56
N ASP A 27 -18.80 0.95 7.30
CA ASP A 27 -19.00 -0.24 8.13
C ASP A 27 -17.91 -1.32 7.92
N VAL A 28 -17.13 -1.21 6.84
CA VAL A 28 -16.00 -2.11 6.53
C VAL A 28 -14.66 -1.43 6.75
N PHE A 29 -14.53 -0.16 6.38
CA PHE A 29 -13.26 0.58 6.40
C PHE A 29 -13.36 1.90 7.15
N ASP A 30 -12.31 2.19 7.94
CA ASP A 30 -12.06 3.54 8.42
C ASP A 30 -11.27 4.37 7.38
N ARG A 31 -11.37 5.69 7.51
CA ARG A 31 -10.70 6.64 6.62
C ARG A 31 -9.18 6.44 6.57
N ALA A 32 -8.55 6.22 7.73
CA ALA A 32 -7.10 6.08 7.82
C ALA A 32 -6.57 4.87 7.04
N THR A 33 -7.33 3.78 7.05
CA THR A 33 -7.05 2.56 6.30
C THR A 33 -7.12 2.82 4.79
N VAL A 34 -8.14 3.55 4.33
CA VAL A 34 -8.27 3.90 2.92
C VAL A 34 -7.17 4.88 2.47
N GLU A 35 -6.81 5.86 3.29
CA GLU A 35 -5.69 6.78 3.02
C GLU A 35 -4.36 6.03 2.90
N ARG A 36 -4.15 5.01 3.74
CA ARG A 36 -3.01 4.10 3.59
C ARG A 36 -3.06 3.34 2.27
N MET A 37 -4.21 2.76 1.89
CA MET A 37 -4.35 2.05 0.62
C MET A 37 -4.06 2.96 -0.59
N VAL A 38 -4.49 4.23 -0.56
CA VAL A 38 -4.15 5.23 -1.59
C VAL A 38 -2.64 5.47 -1.67
N THR A 39 -1.98 5.59 -0.51
CA THR A 39 -0.52 5.75 -0.44
C THR A 39 0.21 4.56 -1.04
N VAL A 40 -0.22 3.34 -0.69
CA VAL A 40 0.32 2.09 -1.23
C VAL A 40 0.11 2.01 -2.74
N LEU A 41 -1.11 2.27 -3.23
CA LEU A 41 -1.40 2.27 -4.67
C LEU A 41 -0.48 3.24 -5.43
N GLY A 42 -0.25 4.44 -4.90
CA GLY A 42 0.68 5.40 -5.50
C GLY A 42 2.12 4.89 -5.57
N GLY A 43 2.58 4.17 -4.53
CA GLY A 43 3.89 3.52 -4.51
C GLY A 43 4.00 2.36 -5.49
N VAL A 44 2.96 1.53 -5.59
CA VAL A 44 2.87 0.41 -6.54
C VAL A 44 2.92 0.93 -7.98
N LEU A 45 2.12 1.95 -8.31
CA LEU A 45 2.10 2.53 -9.66
C LEU A 45 3.45 3.12 -10.05
N ARG A 46 4.17 3.72 -9.10
CA ARG A 46 5.52 4.25 -9.35
C ARG A 46 6.52 3.14 -9.65
N GLN A 47 6.53 2.09 -8.82
CA GLN A 47 7.39 0.92 -9.02
C GLN A 47 7.10 0.22 -10.36
N ALA A 48 5.83 0.04 -10.72
CA ALA A 48 5.45 -0.59 -11.98
C ALA A 48 5.85 0.22 -13.23
N VAL A 49 5.94 1.55 -13.12
CA VAL A 49 6.44 2.42 -14.20
C VAL A 49 7.97 2.42 -14.26
N ASP A 50 8.63 2.37 -13.10
CA ASP A 50 10.10 2.37 -13.00
C ASP A 50 10.70 1.03 -13.48
N ASP A 51 10.04 -0.11 -13.20
CA ASP A 51 10.41 -1.44 -13.69
C ASP A 51 9.18 -2.26 -14.12
N PRO A 52 8.78 -2.17 -15.41
CA PRO A 52 7.62 -2.89 -15.93
C PRO A 52 7.75 -4.41 -15.99
N GLU A 53 8.97 -4.95 -15.94
CA GLU A 53 9.24 -6.40 -16.01
C GLU A 53 9.38 -7.03 -14.62
N ALA A 54 9.30 -6.23 -13.55
CA ALA A 54 9.35 -6.70 -12.18
C ALA A 54 8.25 -7.74 -11.91
N HIS A 55 8.59 -8.79 -11.18
CA HIS A 55 7.59 -9.75 -10.73
C HIS A 55 6.64 -9.06 -9.75
N ILE A 56 5.35 -9.36 -9.86
CA ILE A 56 4.31 -8.79 -8.98
C ILE A 56 4.62 -9.03 -7.49
N GLY A 57 5.25 -10.16 -7.16
CA GLY A 57 5.63 -10.50 -5.79
C GLY A 57 6.75 -9.65 -5.19
N ASP A 58 7.50 -8.93 -6.03
CA ASP A 58 8.62 -8.08 -5.61
C ASP A 58 8.21 -6.62 -5.38
N VAL A 59 6.96 -6.27 -5.69
CA VAL A 59 6.43 -4.91 -5.49
C VAL A 59 6.27 -4.66 -3.99
N GLU A 60 6.99 -3.66 -3.47
CA GLU A 60 6.89 -3.26 -2.08
C GLU A 60 5.56 -2.55 -1.83
N VAL A 61 4.78 -3.07 -0.91
CA VAL A 61 3.46 -2.55 -0.52
C VAL A 61 3.46 -1.98 0.90
N LEU A 62 4.51 -2.20 1.67
CA LEU A 62 4.68 -1.60 2.98
C LEU A 62 5.34 -0.24 2.84
N SER A 63 4.85 0.74 3.60
CA SER A 63 5.63 1.97 3.80
C SER A 63 6.95 1.64 4.52
N ALA A 64 7.98 2.47 4.31
CA ALA A 64 9.25 2.32 5.03
C ALA A 64 9.07 2.31 6.56
N ALA A 65 8.09 3.06 7.07
CA ALA A 65 7.72 3.06 8.49
C ALA A 65 7.14 1.71 8.94
N GLU A 66 6.17 1.15 8.21
CA GLU A 66 5.58 -0.16 8.53
C GLU A 66 6.62 -1.27 8.42
N ARG A 67 7.47 -1.24 7.38
CA ARG A 67 8.58 -2.17 7.25
C ARG A 67 9.54 -2.07 8.44
N GLY A 68 9.83 -0.84 8.91
CA GLY A 68 10.64 -0.60 10.10
C GLY A 68 9.99 -1.11 11.39
N LEU A 69 8.66 -1.02 11.52
CA LEU A 69 7.93 -1.60 12.65
C LEU A 69 8.02 -3.12 12.63
N ILE A 70 7.74 -3.75 11.48
CA ILE A 70 7.75 -5.20 11.30
C ILE A 70 9.14 -5.79 11.55
N LEU A 71 10.18 -5.20 10.95
CA LEU A 71 11.56 -5.67 11.07
C LEU A 71 12.24 -5.21 12.36
N GLY A 72 11.66 -4.27 13.09
CA GLY A 72 12.19 -3.71 14.32
C GLY A 72 11.33 -4.05 15.51
N LEU A 73 10.47 -3.11 15.90
CA LEU A 73 9.71 -3.17 17.16
C LEU A 73 8.83 -4.42 17.30
N TRP A 74 8.32 -4.96 16.19
CA TRP A 74 7.45 -6.13 16.18
C TRP A 74 8.19 -7.43 15.89
N ALA A 75 9.47 -7.39 15.53
CA ALA A 75 10.28 -8.57 15.22
C ALA A 75 10.59 -9.43 16.46
N GLY A 76 10.19 -8.98 17.65
CA GLY A 76 10.49 -9.66 18.91
C GLY A 76 11.96 -9.50 19.31
N THR A 77 12.47 -10.42 20.11
CA THR A 77 13.88 -10.44 20.54
C THR A 77 14.62 -11.56 19.83
N THR A 78 15.75 -11.25 19.22
CA THR A 78 16.67 -12.26 18.67
C THR A 78 17.23 -13.09 19.82
N ALA A 79 16.97 -14.41 19.82
CA ALA A 79 17.61 -15.33 20.74
C ALA A 79 18.88 -15.90 20.10
N ASP A 80 20.00 -15.82 20.81
CA ASP A 80 21.23 -16.49 20.40
C ASP A 80 21.02 -18.00 20.49
N ILE A 81 21.10 -18.69 19.35
CA ILE A 81 21.12 -20.14 19.31
C ILE A 81 22.57 -20.56 19.56
N ALA A 82 22.85 -21.10 20.74
CA ALA A 82 24.15 -21.70 21.02
C ALA A 82 24.32 -22.94 20.11
N GLU A 83 25.37 -22.94 19.29
CA GLU A 83 25.80 -24.14 18.56
C GLU A 83 26.10 -25.26 19.57
N THR A 84 25.43 -26.40 19.42
CA THR A 84 25.75 -27.67 20.09
C THR A 84 26.42 -28.57 19.07
#